data_AF-A0A7U9XGA0-F1
#
_entry.id   AF-A0A7U9XGA0-F1
#
_cell.length_a   1.000
_cell.length_b   1.000
_cell.length_c   1.000
_cell.angle_alpha   90.00
_cell.angle_beta   90.00
_cell.angle_gamma   90.00
#
_symmetry.space_group_name_H-M   'P 1'
#
loop_
_entity.id
_entity.type
_entity.pdbx_description
1 polymer ?
#
loop_
_entity_poly.entity_id
_entity_poly.type
_entity_poly.pdbx_seq_one_letter_code
_entity_poly.pdbx_strand_id
1 'polypeptide(L)'
;MSNENIKVLYHYTSRIQAELIMKKGYLKLTPSNLIKPTDLKFIRNEDGILSWVSEISDPVKPVVWLTDSKDPSVHGLHKLKEDIRITVPMKDSYKWWVAWAERNRMNKKWFKSITNGVRYGSWYVSEEIIQLEDVLLIEDLKTGNILLDNRQADVISA
;
A
#
# COMPACT_ATOMS: atom_id res chain seq x y z
N MET A 1 28.59 0.04 -14.56
CA MET A 1 27.75 -1.06 -14.06
C MET A 1 26.34 -0.80 -14.56
N SER A 2 25.68 -1.82 -15.10
CA SER A 2 24.40 -1.70 -15.82
C SER A 2 23.32 -1.06 -14.96
N ASN A 3 22.63 -0.06 -15.52
CA ASN A 3 21.30 0.36 -15.06
C ASN A 3 20.36 -0.84 -15.22
N GLU A 4 20.34 -1.75 -14.26
CA GLU A 4 19.21 -2.65 -14.12
C GLU A 4 18.00 -1.77 -13.88
N ASN A 5 16.99 -1.86 -14.75
CA ASN A 5 15.69 -1.24 -14.51
C ASN A 5 15.11 -1.90 -13.25
N ILE A 6 15.37 -1.30 -12.08
CA ILE A 6 14.80 -1.73 -10.81
C ILE A 6 13.28 -1.71 -11.00
N LYS A 7 12.66 -2.88 -10.89
CA LYS A 7 11.21 -2.98 -10.84
C LYS A 7 10.75 -2.32 -9.55
N VAL A 8 9.70 -1.51 -9.63
CA VAL A 8 9.16 -0.78 -8.48
C VAL A 8 7.69 -1.09 -8.31
N LEU A 9 7.22 -0.91 -7.08
CA LEU A 9 5.81 -0.90 -6.73
C LEU A 9 5.47 0.42 -6.03
N TYR A 10 4.18 0.70 -5.92
CA TYR A 10 3.64 1.92 -5.36
C TYR A 10 2.75 1.64 -4.16
N HIS A 11 2.86 2.47 -3.13
CA HIS A 11 1.88 2.56 -2.05
C HIS A 11 1.22 3.94 -2.13
N TYR A 12 -0.12 3.95 -2.16
CA TYR A 12 -0.90 5.17 -2.20
C TYR A 12 -1.49 5.46 -0.83
N THR A 13 -1.42 6.71 -0.41
CA THR A 13 -1.91 7.13 0.90
C THR A 13 -2.36 8.60 0.91
N SER A 14 -2.90 9.06 2.03
CA SER A 14 -3.25 10.47 2.24
C SER A 14 -2.04 11.26 2.77
N ARG A 15 -2.08 12.60 2.65
CA ARG A 15 -1.04 13.48 3.22
C ARG A 15 -0.82 13.27 4.72
N ILE A 16 -1.91 13.16 5.47
CA ILE A 16 -1.87 12.95 6.92
C ILE A 16 -1.20 11.62 7.26
N GLN A 17 -1.51 10.55 6.52
CA GLN A 17 -0.84 9.27 6.72
C GLN A 17 0.62 9.29 6.29
N ALA A 18 0.97 10.03 5.23
CA ALA A 18 2.37 10.20 4.83
C ALA A 18 3.21 10.92 5.90
N GLU A 19 2.68 11.97 6.53
CA GLU A 19 3.32 12.63 7.67
C GLU A 19 3.57 11.66 8.83
N LEU A 20 2.58 10.80 9.14
CA LEU A 20 2.73 9.77 10.17
C LEU A 20 3.76 8.71 9.79
N ILE A 21 3.80 8.27 8.53
CA ILE A 21 4.79 7.31 8.01
C ILE A 21 6.20 7.90 8.13
N MET A 22 6.40 9.15 7.70
CA MET A 22 7.70 9.83 7.80
C MET A 22 8.13 10.00 9.25
N LYS A 23 7.21 10.38 10.15
CA LYS A 23 7.48 10.50 11.59
C LYS A 23 7.83 9.16 12.26
N LYS A 24 7.18 8.08 11.84
CA LYS A 24 7.41 6.73 12.41
C LYS A 24 8.58 6.00 11.78
N GLY A 25 8.97 6.37 10.57
CA GLY A 25 10.07 5.76 9.82
C GLY A 25 9.73 4.46 9.09
N TYR A 26 8.44 4.11 8.93
CA TYR A 26 8.05 2.88 8.21
C TYR A 26 6.59 2.91 7.72
N LEU A 27 6.32 2.09 6.68
CA LEU A 27 4.99 1.70 6.26
C LEU A 27 4.55 0.51 7.14
N LYS A 28 3.50 0.74 7.94
CA LYS A 28 2.98 -0.26 8.90
C LYS A 28 2.18 -1.37 8.20
N LEU A 29 2.12 -2.53 8.86
CA LEU A 29 1.20 -3.59 8.48
C LEU A 29 -0.26 -3.15 8.69
N THR A 30 -1.14 -3.58 7.79
CA THR A 30 -2.58 -3.31 7.80
C THR A 30 -3.37 -4.58 7.51
N PRO A 31 -4.67 -4.63 7.88
CA PRO A 31 -5.49 -5.79 7.57
C PRO A 31 -5.44 -6.17 6.08
N SER A 32 -5.29 -7.47 5.82
CA SER A 32 -5.12 -8.02 4.47
C SER A 32 -6.44 -8.31 3.75
N ASN A 33 -7.57 -8.06 4.40
CA ASN A 33 -8.92 -8.36 3.90
C ASN A 33 -9.14 -9.85 3.55
N LEU A 34 -8.31 -10.78 4.03
CA LEU A 34 -8.51 -12.22 3.80
C LEU A 34 -9.87 -12.72 4.31
N ILE A 35 -10.32 -12.17 5.43
CA ILE A 35 -11.61 -12.49 6.04
C ILE A 35 -12.53 -11.27 5.91
N LYS A 36 -13.80 -11.54 5.60
CA LYS A 36 -14.85 -10.52 5.59
C LYS A 36 -15.03 -10.03 7.03
N PRO A 37 -14.84 -8.73 7.30
CA PRO A 37 -15.05 -8.21 8.64
C PRO A 37 -16.53 -8.29 9.03
N THR A 38 -16.80 -8.67 10.28
CA THR A 38 -18.14 -8.88 10.83
C THR A 38 -18.71 -7.65 11.55
N ASP A 39 -17.85 -6.69 11.87
CA ASP A 39 -18.12 -5.48 12.66
C ASP A 39 -17.82 -4.19 11.86
N LEU A 40 -18.07 -4.20 10.54
CA LEU A 40 -17.86 -3.01 9.72
C LEU A 40 -18.66 -1.82 10.27
N LYS A 41 -17.96 -0.81 10.79
CA LYS A 41 -18.51 0.46 11.24
C LYS A 41 -18.13 1.54 10.23
N PHE A 42 -19.06 2.42 9.91
CA PHE A 42 -18.77 3.61 9.11
C PHE A 42 -18.47 4.76 10.07
N ILE A 43 -17.19 5.14 10.19
CA ILE A 43 -16.76 6.19 11.13
C ILE A 43 -16.07 7.34 10.41
N ARG A 44 -16.01 8.49 11.08
CA ARG A 44 -15.13 9.60 10.72
C ARG A 44 -13.80 9.42 11.44
N ASN A 45 -12.73 9.24 10.69
CA ASN A 45 -11.38 9.11 11.23
C ASN A 45 -10.85 10.46 11.76
N GLU A 46 -9.71 10.43 12.46
CA GLU A 46 -8.99 11.61 12.95
C GLU A 46 -8.62 12.60 11.83
N ASP A 47 -8.41 12.10 10.61
CA ASP A 47 -8.15 12.91 9.41
C ASP A 47 -9.43 13.54 8.80
N GLY A 48 -10.59 13.34 9.45
CA GLY A 48 -11.89 13.82 8.99
C GLY A 48 -12.50 13.01 7.85
N ILE A 49 -11.83 11.96 7.38
CA ILE A 49 -12.30 11.10 6.29
C ILE A 49 -13.31 10.09 6.83
N LEU A 50 -14.45 9.98 6.15
CA LEU A 50 -15.40 8.88 6.40
C LEU A 50 -14.87 7.60 5.75
N SER A 51 -14.73 6.53 6.53
CA SER A 51 -14.34 5.23 6.01
C SER A 51 -14.99 4.09 6.78
N TRP A 52 -15.14 2.96 6.09
CA TRP A 52 -15.45 1.70 6.74
C TRP A 52 -14.22 1.22 7.51
N VAL A 53 -14.38 1.05 8.82
CA VAL A 53 -13.38 0.46 9.71
C VAL A 53 -13.97 -0.79 10.33
N SER A 54 -13.10 -1.68 10.76
CA SER A 54 -13.50 -2.86 11.51
C SER A 54 -12.40 -3.11 12.53
N GLU A 55 -12.77 -3.13 13.80
CA GLU A 55 -11.87 -3.37 14.93
C GLU A 55 -11.51 -4.86 15.00
N ILE A 56 -12.37 -5.72 14.45
CA ILE A 56 -12.18 -7.17 14.32
C ILE A 56 -11.58 -7.53 12.95
N SER A 57 -11.27 -6.54 12.08
CA SER A 57 -10.66 -6.83 10.79
C SER A 57 -9.32 -7.50 11.04
N ASP A 58 -9.29 -8.74 10.58
CA ASP A 58 -8.53 -9.82 11.16
C ASP A 58 -7.02 -9.49 11.31
N PRO A 59 -6.40 -9.72 12.49
CA PRO A 59 -4.93 -9.77 12.58
C PRO A 59 -4.33 -10.96 11.82
N VAL A 60 -5.13 -11.79 11.12
CA VAL A 60 -4.61 -12.84 10.24
C VAL A 60 -3.83 -12.22 9.07
N LYS A 61 -2.51 -12.36 9.18
CA LYS A 61 -1.53 -12.00 8.15
C LYS A 61 -1.69 -10.56 7.68
N PRO A 62 -1.42 -9.57 8.54
CA PRO A 62 -1.48 -8.19 8.13
C PRO A 62 -0.34 -7.91 7.14
N VAL A 63 -0.55 -6.97 6.23
CA VAL A 63 0.33 -6.71 5.09
C VAL A 63 0.51 -5.22 4.86
N VAL A 64 1.60 -4.85 4.19
CA VAL A 64 1.68 -3.58 3.45
C VAL A 64 1.13 -3.82 2.05
N TRP A 65 0.14 -3.02 1.64
CA TRP A 65 -0.43 -3.05 0.30
C TRP A 65 0.41 -2.25 -0.70
N LEU A 66 0.70 -2.86 -1.85
CA LEU A 66 1.52 -2.30 -2.92
C LEU A 66 0.84 -2.53 -4.28
N THR A 67 1.06 -1.67 -5.27
CA THR A 67 0.52 -1.86 -6.62
C THR A 67 1.59 -1.63 -7.68
N ASP A 68 1.52 -2.34 -8.80
CA ASP A 68 2.36 -2.08 -9.98
C ASP A 68 1.80 -0.97 -10.89
N SER A 69 0.62 -0.42 -10.55
CA SER A 69 -0.02 0.64 -11.31
C SER A 69 0.33 2.04 -10.80
N LYS A 70 0.69 2.93 -11.72
CA LYS A 70 0.84 4.37 -11.47
C LYS A 70 -0.48 5.15 -11.41
N ASP A 71 -1.58 4.52 -11.80
CA ASP A 71 -2.93 5.08 -11.72
C ASP A 71 -3.71 4.38 -10.60
N PRO A 72 -4.05 5.08 -9.50
CA PRO A 72 -4.78 4.49 -8.37
C PRO A 72 -6.30 4.39 -8.59
N SER A 73 -6.87 5.07 -9.59
CA SER A 73 -8.32 5.35 -9.70
C SER A 73 -9.24 4.12 -9.81
N VAL A 74 -8.71 2.98 -10.25
CA VAL A 74 -9.44 1.72 -10.44
C VAL A 74 -9.04 0.63 -9.44
N HIS A 75 -8.31 0.97 -8.37
CA HIS A 75 -7.79 -0.02 -7.42
C HIS A 75 -8.69 -0.30 -6.22
N GLY A 76 -9.89 0.30 -6.16
CA GLY A 76 -10.77 0.19 -4.98
C GLY A 76 -10.27 1.01 -3.79
N LEU A 77 -9.36 1.96 -4.04
CA LEU A 77 -8.95 2.96 -3.08
C LEU A 77 -10.07 4.00 -2.92
N HIS A 78 -10.28 4.48 -1.70
CA HIS A 78 -11.13 5.65 -1.49
C HIS A 78 -10.38 6.87 -2.01
N LYS A 79 -11.04 7.74 -2.80
CA LYS A 79 -10.46 8.93 -3.46
C LYS A 79 -9.54 9.83 -2.61
N LEU A 80 -9.65 9.77 -1.29
CA LEU A 80 -8.85 10.55 -0.34
C LEU A 80 -7.52 9.87 0.05
N LYS A 81 -7.25 8.66 -0.46
CA LYS A 81 -6.02 7.88 -0.23
C LYS A 81 -5.09 7.87 -1.45
N GLU A 82 -5.24 8.84 -2.34
CA GLU A 82 -4.52 8.89 -3.63
C GLU A 82 -3.64 10.14 -3.78
N ASP A 83 -3.56 10.98 -2.75
CA ASP A 83 -2.81 12.24 -2.78
C ASP A 83 -1.29 12.02 -2.78
N ILE A 84 -0.82 10.97 -2.11
CA ILE A 84 0.59 10.65 -1.96
C ILE A 84 0.90 9.33 -2.65
N ARG A 85 1.99 9.30 -3.42
CA ARG A 85 2.59 8.07 -3.96
C ARG A 85 3.95 7.82 -3.34
N ILE A 86 4.09 6.66 -2.73
CA ILE A 86 5.35 6.13 -2.20
C ILE A 86 5.85 5.06 -3.17
N THR A 87 7.06 5.23 -3.70
CA THR A 87 7.70 4.27 -4.60
C THR A 87 8.68 3.40 -3.83
N VAL A 88 8.53 2.08 -3.94
CA VAL A 88 9.40 1.08 -3.28
C VAL A 88 10.03 0.16 -4.32
N PRO A 89 11.28 -0.30 -4.11
CA PRO A 89 11.88 -1.30 -4.97
C PRO A 89 11.15 -2.64 -4.76
N MET A 90 10.90 -3.37 -5.84
CA MET A 90 10.27 -4.68 -5.77
C MET A 90 11.26 -5.71 -5.20
N LYS A 91 10.88 -6.37 -4.10
CA LYS A 91 11.65 -7.47 -3.48
C LYS A 91 11.01 -8.82 -3.82
N ASP A 92 11.80 -9.89 -3.89
CA ASP A 92 11.31 -11.26 -4.10
C ASP A 92 10.39 -11.77 -2.96
N SER A 93 10.51 -11.16 -1.79
CA SER A 93 9.63 -11.42 -0.65
C SER A 93 8.19 -10.94 -0.91
N TYR A 94 7.99 -9.94 -1.75
CA TYR A 94 6.65 -9.42 -2.06
C TYR A 94 5.85 -10.42 -2.87
N LYS A 95 4.56 -10.55 -2.55
CA LYS A 95 3.68 -11.55 -3.14
C LYS A 95 2.62 -10.88 -3.99
N TRP A 96 2.43 -11.37 -5.20
CA TRP A 96 1.27 -10.99 -6.01
C TRP A 96 -0.01 -11.39 -5.27
N TRP A 97 -0.91 -10.44 -5.06
CA TRP A 97 -1.99 -10.57 -4.09
C TRP A 97 -2.96 -11.70 -4.45
N VAL A 98 -3.29 -11.89 -5.72
CA VAL A 98 -4.24 -12.93 -6.16
C VAL A 98 -3.75 -14.33 -5.76
N ALA A 99 -2.51 -14.68 -6.11
CA ALA A 99 -1.92 -15.95 -5.72
C ALA A 99 -1.72 -16.07 -4.21
N TRP A 100 -1.36 -14.97 -3.54
CA TRP A 100 -1.23 -14.96 -2.09
C TRP A 100 -2.57 -15.19 -1.37
N ALA A 101 -3.65 -14.55 -1.81
CA ALA A 101 -4.98 -14.71 -1.25
C ALA A 101 -5.52 -16.13 -1.44
N GLU A 102 -5.27 -16.73 -2.61
CA GLU A 102 -5.61 -18.13 -2.89
C GLU A 102 -4.87 -19.09 -1.96
N ARG A 103 -3.53 -18.95 -1.83
CA ARG A 103 -2.71 -19.77 -0.91
C ARG A 103 -3.16 -19.64 0.55
N ASN A 104 -3.67 -18.46 0.92
CA ASN A 104 -4.22 -18.19 2.25
C ASN A 104 -5.71 -18.49 2.37
N ARG A 105 -6.29 -19.23 1.41
CA ARG A 105 -7.66 -19.78 1.47
C ARG A 105 -8.74 -18.72 1.65
N MET A 106 -8.56 -17.54 1.05
CA MET A 106 -9.57 -16.50 1.05
C MET A 106 -10.91 -17.05 0.51
N ASN A 107 -12.01 -16.71 1.19
CA ASN A 107 -13.34 -17.16 0.76
C ASN A 107 -13.66 -16.63 -0.65
N LYS A 108 -14.05 -17.50 -1.59
CA LYS A 108 -14.31 -17.15 -2.99
C LYS A 108 -15.42 -16.10 -3.17
N LYS A 109 -16.50 -16.16 -2.38
CA LYS A 109 -17.59 -15.17 -2.45
C LYS A 109 -17.09 -13.80 -1.97
N TRP A 110 -16.28 -13.80 -0.92
CA TRP A 110 -15.67 -12.58 -0.42
C TRP A 110 -14.66 -11.98 -1.40
N PHE A 111 -13.78 -12.81 -1.97
CA PHE A 111 -12.86 -12.41 -3.04
C PHE A 111 -13.62 -11.70 -4.15
N LYS A 112 -14.66 -12.34 -4.71
CA LYS A 112 -15.50 -11.74 -5.77
C LYS A 112 -16.12 -10.41 -5.35
N SER A 113 -16.52 -10.26 -4.09
CA SER A 113 -17.12 -9.03 -3.56
C SER A 113 -16.15 -7.85 -3.57
N ILE A 114 -14.88 -8.07 -3.19
CA ILE A 114 -13.89 -6.98 -3.12
C ILE A 114 -13.17 -6.75 -4.44
N THR A 115 -13.21 -7.71 -5.37
CA THR A 115 -12.59 -7.58 -6.69
C THR A 115 -13.53 -7.07 -7.77
N ASN A 116 -14.82 -6.89 -7.48
CA ASN A 116 -15.80 -6.46 -8.48
C ASN A 116 -15.56 -5.00 -8.90
N GLY A 117 -15.38 -4.75 -10.19
CA GLY A 117 -15.19 -3.41 -10.74
C GLY A 117 -13.83 -2.76 -10.44
N VAL A 118 -12.85 -3.53 -9.94
CA VAL A 118 -11.50 -3.03 -9.62
C VAL A 118 -10.42 -3.79 -10.38
N ARG A 119 -9.27 -3.14 -10.61
CA ARG A 119 -8.08 -3.72 -11.24
C ARG A 119 -7.25 -4.49 -10.21
N TYR A 120 -7.81 -5.55 -9.66
CA TYR A 120 -7.18 -6.27 -8.55
C TYR A 120 -5.91 -7.04 -8.93
N GLY A 121 -5.70 -7.33 -10.21
CA GLY A 121 -4.51 -8.01 -10.72
C GLY A 121 -3.20 -7.21 -10.56
N SER A 122 -3.29 -5.92 -10.25
CA SER A 122 -2.14 -5.04 -10.01
C SER A 122 -1.68 -5.02 -8.55
N TRP A 123 -2.40 -5.67 -7.63
CA TRP A 123 -2.07 -5.66 -6.22
C TRP A 123 -0.97 -6.67 -5.84
N TYR A 124 -0.11 -6.22 -4.95
CA TYR A 124 0.96 -6.94 -4.28
C TYR A 124 0.88 -6.69 -2.78
N VAL A 125 1.47 -7.60 -2.00
CA VAL A 125 1.55 -7.50 -0.55
C VAL A 125 2.96 -7.78 -0.06
N SER A 126 3.39 -7.02 0.96
CA SER A 126 4.50 -7.39 1.84
C SER A 126 3.93 -7.91 3.16
N GLU A 127 4.41 -9.06 3.64
CA GLU A 127 4.07 -9.59 4.98
C GLU A 127 4.93 -8.94 6.09
N GLU A 128 5.85 -8.05 5.73
CA GLU A 128 6.73 -7.31 6.63
C GLU A 128 6.53 -5.79 6.46
N ILE A 129 6.81 -5.02 7.53
CA ILE A 129 6.87 -3.56 7.44
C ILE A 129 7.92 -3.15 6.41
N ILE A 130 7.70 -2.02 5.75
CA ILE A 130 8.70 -1.44 4.83
C ILE A 130 9.31 -0.24 5.54
N GLN A 131 10.61 -0.30 5.81
CA GLN A 131 11.32 0.82 6.44
C GLN A 131 11.38 2.01 5.50
N LEU A 132 11.40 3.22 6.02
CA LEU A 132 11.47 4.44 5.20
C LEU A 132 12.80 4.52 4.43
N GLU A 133 13.87 3.91 4.94
CA GLU A 133 15.16 3.76 4.24
C GLU A 133 15.05 2.87 2.98
N ASP A 134 14.12 1.92 2.95
CA ASP A 134 13.84 1.08 1.78
C ASP A 134 12.97 1.80 0.73
N VAL A 135 12.43 2.98 1.03
CA VAL A 135 11.61 3.76 0.11
C VAL A 135 12.51 4.56 -0.83
N LEU A 136 12.21 4.54 -2.14
CA LEU A 136 12.97 5.30 -3.14
C LEU A 136 12.50 6.75 -3.21
N LEU A 137 11.19 6.98 -3.16
CA LEU A 137 10.60 8.28 -3.48
C LEU A 137 9.23 8.45 -2.83
N ILE A 138 8.94 9.62 -2.27
CA ILE A 138 7.60 10.02 -1.82
C ILE A 138 7.20 11.31 -2.52
N GLU A 139 6.08 11.28 -3.24
CA GLU A 139 5.56 12.42 -4.02
C GLU A 139 4.15 12.79 -3.57
N ASP A 140 3.90 14.08 -3.41
CA ASP A 140 2.54 14.64 -3.35
C ASP A 140 2.05 14.88 -4.79
N LEU A 141 1.13 14.03 -5.25
CA LEU A 141 0.64 14.05 -6.62
C LEU A 141 -0.21 15.26 -6.95
N LYS A 142 -0.76 15.95 -5.93
CA LYS A 142 -1.61 17.12 -6.13
C LYS A 142 -0.80 18.41 -6.23
N THR A 143 0.34 18.50 -5.55
CA THR A 143 1.24 19.68 -5.64
C THR A 143 2.44 19.47 -6.56
N GLY A 144 2.82 18.22 -6.84
CA GLY A 144 4.06 17.87 -7.51
C GLY A 144 5.29 17.92 -6.60
N ASN A 145 5.12 18.19 -5.30
CA ASN A 145 6.23 18.26 -4.35
C ASN A 145 6.79 16.87 -4.05
N ILE A 146 8.12 16.79 -3.98
CA ILE A 146 8.83 15.61 -3.49
C ILE A 146 9.04 15.76 -1.99
N LEU A 147 8.53 14.81 -1.21
CA LEU A 147 8.65 14.80 0.25
C LEU A 147 9.89 14.03 0.72
N LEU A 148 10.35 13.06 -0.08
CA LEU A 148 11.57 12.27 0.16
C LEU A 148 12.09 11.74 -1.18
N ASP A 149 13.39 11.79 -1.41
CA ASP A 149 14.06 11.23 -2.60
C ASP A 149 15.37 10.51 -2.23
N ASN A 150 15.29 9.19 -2.05
CA ASN A 150 16.44 8.35 -1.74
C ASN A 150 17.09 7.77 -3.01
N ARG A 151 16.57 8.05 -4.20
CA ARG A 151 17.17 7.55 -5.46
C ARG A 151 18.58 8.07 -5.71
N GLN A 152 18.98 9.11 -4.97
CA GLN A 152 20.30 9.74 -5.08
C GLN A 152 21.28 9.29 -3.98
N ALA A 153 20.84 8.48 -3.01
CA ALA A 153 21.65 8.11 -1.85
C ALA A 153 22.82 7.15 -2.16
N ASP A 154 22.86 6.53 -3.35
CA ASP A 154 23.98 5.70 -3.81
C ASP A 154 25.14 6.49 -4.43
N VAL A 155 25.08 7.83 -4.42
CA VAL A 155 26.20 8.69 -4.79
C VAL A 155 26.72 9.37 -3.54
N ILE A 156 27.47 8.63 -2.72
CA ILE A 156 28.62 9.07 -1.90
C ILE A 156 28.88 7.95 -0.89
N SER A 157 29.95 7.18 -1.12
CA SER A 157 30.76 6.53 -0.09
C SER A 157 32.09 6.10 -0.72
N ALA A 158 33.10 6.95 -0.49
CA ALA A 158 34.56 6.76 -0.56
C ALA A 158 35.19 6.13 -1.82
#